data_AF-A0A2I1HKB0-F1
#
_entry.id   AF-A0A2I1HKB0-F1
#
_cell.length_a   1.000
_cell.length_b   1.000
_cell.length_c   1.000
_cell.angle_alpha   90.00
_cell.angle_beta   90.00
_cell.angle_gamma   90.00
#
_symmetry.space_group_name_H-M   'P 1'
#
loop_
_entity.id
_entity.type
_entity.pdbx_description
1 polymer ?
#
loop_
_entity_poly.entity_id
_entity_poly.type
_entity_poly.pdbx_seq_one_letter_code
_entity_poly.pdbx_strand_id
1 'polypeptide(L)'
;QRNLAIARGEDIIYDLTKIEAELANILVFEKVYIETLPDSQLYLETFPYHMELFQGCMRILSDIKNLITQEPIPIEKMNSLGFSKNSRLEYASKSTIGNSSEILSSLEILLCFVKRTAVGNGDRSIKEFVLQWMKLSSLYEHREFSKILDIDLRLKHLVSLYELVEEQVADVKIKYIHEKYQEKLSTDMEVAITESIGFEQQTTTKKVIQAETFALALKRFMLRFLTLENQKETDPLKIYLQDGSLNFWPSTVPEELVDELFPENLLVANTYNAYTFTMKKIEQTMKKHKNRINDLTNLNQTEPTASRNASRKSRKGRQKFDMM
;
A
#
# COMPACT_ATOMS: atom_id res chain seq x y z
N GLN A 1 -59.26 -32.53 21.41
CA GLN A 1 -60.27 -33.22 22.25
C GLN A 1 -61.39 -33.70 21.34
N ARG A 2 -62.08 -34.81 21.63
CA ARG A 2 -63.26 -35.23 20.86
C ARG A 2 -64.51 -34.57 21.44
N ASN A 3 -65.28 -33.88 20.60
CA ASN A 3 -66.54 -33.27 21.01
C ASN A 3 -67.69 -34.25 20.74
N LEU A 4 -68.52 -34.51 21.75
CA LEU A 4 -69.62 -35.49 21.71
C LEU A 4 -70.98 -34.79 21.54
N ALA A 5 -71.07 -33.78 20.68
CA ALA A 5 -72.37 -33.26 20.27
C ALA A 5 -72.99 -34.22 19.25
N ILE A 6 -74.20 -34.71 19.55
CA ILE A 6 -74.87 -35.81 18.87
C ILE A 6 -75.39 -35.35 17.49
N ALA A 7 -74.56 -35.48 16.45
CA ALA A 7 -74.98 -35.66 15.05
C ALA A 7 -73.78 -36.01 14.15
N ARG A 8 -73.59 -37.32 13.89
CA ARG A 8 -72.94 -37.93 12.71
C ARG A 8 -71.67 -37.25 12.18
N GLY A 9 -70.56 -37.55 12.83
CA GLY A 9 -69.19 -37.32 12.36
C GLY A 9 -68.26 -37.21 13.57
N GLU A 10 -67.20 -38.01 13.67
CA GLU A 10 -66.16 -37.76 14.67
C GLU A 10 -65.36 -36.53 14.23
N ASP A 11 -65.89 -35.34 14.47
CA ASP A 11 -65.15 -34.12 14.17
C ASP A 11 -63.99 -33.99 15.16
N ILE A 12 -62.78 -34.17 14.64
CA ILE A 12 -61.55 -34.00 15.40
C ILE A 12 -61.37 -32.50 15.62
N ILE A 13 -61.66 -32.04 16.83
CA ILE A 13 -61.45 -30.65 17.22
C ILE A 13 -60.08 -30.51 17.89
N TYR A 14 -59.20 -29.79 17.20
CA TYR A 14 -57.89 -29.40 17.72
C TYR A 14 -58.02 -28.13 18.55
N ASP A 15 -57.50 -28.17 19.77
CA ASP A 15 -57.31 -26.97 20.57
C ASP A 15 -56.01 -26.33 20.12
N LEU A 16 -56.10 -25.44 19.12
CA LEU A 16 -54.94 -24.80 18.52
C LEU A 16 -54.17 -23.95 19.52
N THR A 17 -54.86 -23.32 20.48
CA THR A 17 -54.24 -22.53 21.54
C THR A 17 -53.37 -23.40 22.44
N LYS A 18 -53.88 -24.58 22.81
CA LYS A 18 -53.11 -25.53 23.62
C LYS A 18 -51.92 -26.12 22.85
N ILE A 19 -52.13 -26.47 21.58
CA ILE A 19 -51.06 -26.99 20.72
C ILE A 19 -49.98 -25.93 20.52
N GLU A 20 -50.36 -24.68 20.26
CA GLU A 20 -49.44 -23.55 20.13
C GLU A 20 -48.64 -23.32 21.41
N ALA A 21 -49.28 -23.32 22.57
CA ALA A 21 -48.60 -23.13 23.85
C ALA A 21 -47.59 -24.26 24.14
N GLU A 22 -47.96 -25.52 23.89
CA GLU A 22 -47.06 -26.67 24.05
C GLU A 22 -45.89 -26.60 23.06
N LEU A 23 -46.14 -26.27 21.80
CA LEU A 23 -45.10 -26.15 20.78
C LEU A 23 -44.18 -24.96 21.05
N ALA A 24 -44.70 -23.80 21.46
CA ALA A 24 -43.90 -22.64 21.82
C ALA A 24 -42.98 -22.95 23.01
N ASN A 25 -43.48 -23.70 24.00
CA ASN A 25 -42.68 -24.10 25.14
C ASN A 25 -41.56 -25.09 24.78
N ILE A 26 -41.80 -26.00 23.82
CA ILE A 26 -40.79 -26.98 23.38
C ILE A 26 -39.78 -26.37 22.40
N LEU A 27 -40.26 -25.51 21.49
CA LEU A 27 -39.50 -25.08 20.32
C LEU A 27 -38.99 -23.65 20.40
N VAL A 28 -39.49 -22.80 21.29
CA VAL A 28 -39.17 -21.36 21.29
C VAL A 28 -38.69 -20.89 22.67
N PHE A 29 -39.25 -21.43 23.75
CA PHE A 29 -38.88 -21.08 25.11
C PHE A 29 -37.37 -21.30 25.35
N GLU A 30 -36.74 -20.34 26.02
CA GLU A 30 -35.28 -20.29 26.28
C GLU A 30 -34.36 -20.30 25.05
N LYS A 31 -34.89 -20.18 23.82
CA LYS A 31 -34.02 -19.93 22.67
C LYS A 31 -33.40 -18.54 22.78
N VAL A 32 -32.09 -18.48 22.56
CA VAL A 32 -31.33 -17.23 22.54
C VAL A 32 -31.82 -16.38 21.37
N TYR A 33 -32.18 -15.14 21.66
CA TYR A 33 -32.46 -14.16 20.63
C TYR A 33 -31.15 -13.83 19.90
N ILE A 34 -31.15 -14.10 18.60
CA ILE A 34 -30.01 -13.85 17.75
C ILE A 34 -30.09 -12.39 17.28
N GLU A 35 -29.39 -11.50 17.96
CA GLU A 35 -29.23 -10.10 17.53
C GLU A 35 -28.28 -10.01 16.33
N THR A 36 -28.71 -9.33 15.28
CA THR A 36 -27.78 -8.67 14.36
C THR A 36 -27.18 -7.48 15.11
N LEU A 37 -25.88 -7.52 15.42
CA LEU A 37 -25.16 -6.36 15.93
C LEU A 37 -25.40 -5.15 15.00
N PRO A 38 -25.42 -3.90 15.50
CA PRO A 38 -25.72 -2.71 14.70
C PRO A 38 -24.83 -2.51 13.45
N ASP A 39 -23.71 -3.22 13.35
CA ASP A 39 -22.76 -3.21 12.23
C ASP A 39 -22.69 -4.56 11.46
N SER A 40 -23.60 -5.50 11.72
CA SER A 40 -23.62 -6.83 11.12
C SER A 40 -24.83 -6.99 10.19
N GLN A 41 -24.61 -6.81 8.88
CA GLN A 41 -25.54 -7.31 7.87
C GLN A 41 -25.29 -8.81 7.69
N LEU A 42 -26.18 -9.62 8.28
CA LEU A 42 -26.29 -11.08 8.17
C LEU A 42 -25.32 -11.92 9.01
N TYR A 43 -25.82 -13.10 9.38
CA TYR A 43 -25.09 -14.23 9.98
C TYR A 43 -23.90 -14.74 9.15
N LEU A 44 -23.84 -14.34 7.88
CA LEU A 44 -22.71 -14.54 6.99
C LEU A 44 -21.92 -13.25 6.96
N GLU A 45 -20.78 -13.26 7.63
CA GLU A 45 -19.83 -12.16 7.56
C GLU A 45 -19.56 -11.81 6.09
N THR A 46 -19.70 -10.52 5.77
CA THR A 46 -19.28 -9.99 4.48
C THR A 46 -17.76 -10.14 4.41
N PHE A 47 -17.30 -11.23 3.78
CA PHE A 47 -15.89 -11.37 3.45
C PHE A 47 -15.63 -10.50 2.23
N PRO A 48 -14.78 -9.46 2.31
CA PRO A 48 -14.38 -8.76 1.12
C PRO A 48 -13.67 -9.76 0.20
N TYR A 49 -14.12 -9.84 -1.05
CA TYR A 49 -13.41 -10.62 -2.05
C TYR A 49 -12.05 -9.96 -2.36
N HIS A 50 -11.16 -10.68 -3.01
CA HIS A 50 -9.87 -10.12 -3.45
C HIS A 50 -10.10 -8.81 -4.22
N MET A 51 -9.31 -7.77 -3.93
CA MET A 51 -9.45 -6.39 -4.44
C MET A 51 -10.62 -5.56 -3.86
N GLU A 52 -11.53 -6.16 -3.10
CA GLU A 52 -12.66 -5.45 -2.47
C GLU A 52 -12.39 -5.09 -1.01
N LEU A 53 -11.19 -5.37 -0.49
CA LEU A 53 -10.82 -5.11 0.90
C LEU A 53 -11.15 -3.67 1.32
N PHE A 54 -10.77 -2.70 0.48
CA PHE A 54 -11.01 -1.29 0.73
C PHE A 54 -12.42 -0.83 0.36
N GLN A 55 -13.33 -1.70 -0.09
CA GLN A 55 -14.75 -1.34 -0.20
C GLN A 55 -15.49 -1.54 1.12
N GLY A 56 -15.27 -2.70 1.77
CA GLY A 56 -15.89 -3.02 3.06
C GLY A 56 -15.09 -2.55 4.27
N CYS A 57 -13.78 -2.38 4.13
CA CYS A 57 -12.86 -2.04 5.21
C CYS A 57 -11.85 -0.95 4.79
N MET A 58 -12.34 0.18 4.27
CA MET A 58 -11.53 1.33 3.80
C MET A 58 -10.38 1.75 4.74
N ARG A 59 -10.58 1.60 6.05
CA ARG A 59 -9.63 2.03 7.10
C ARG A 59 -8.85 0.88 7.74
N ILE A 60 -8.87 -0.33 7.16
CA ILE A 60 -8.26 -1.52 7.78
C ILE A 60 -6.78 -1.33 8.17
N LEU A 61 -6.01 -0.59 7.37
CA LEU A 61 -4.62 -0.31 7.69
C LEU A 61 -4.50 0.61 8.92
N SER A 62 -5.38 1.61 9.06
CA SER A 62 -5.46 2.46 10.25
C SER A 62 -5.93 1.66 11.46
N ASP A 63 -6.97 0.83 11.30
CA ASP A 63 -7.48 -0.03 12.36
C ASP A 63 -6.38 -0.93 12.93
N ILE A 64 -5.56 -1.53 12.06
CA ILE A 64 -4.44 -2.37 12.48
C ILE A 64 -3.32 -1.55 13.11
N LYS A 65 -3.00 -0.35 12.59
CA LYS A 65 -2.02 0.56 13.22
C LYS A 65 -2.45 0.99 14.62
N ASN A 66 -3.76 1.12 14.86
CA ASN A 66 -4.32 1.45 16.17
C ASN A 66 -4.30 0.24 17.14
N LEU A 67 -4.38 -0.99 16.61
CA LEU A 67 -4.30 -2.22 17.40
C LEU A 67 -2.85 -2.62 17.73
N ILE A 68 -1.94 -2.43 16.77
CA ILE A 68 -0.55 -2.89 16.83
C ILE A 68 0.36 -1.78 16.29
N THR A 69 1.31 -1.32 17.10
CA THR A 69 2.38 -0.42 16.66
C THR A 69 3.14 -1.03 15.49
N GLN A 70 3.02 -0.45 14.31
CA GLN A 70 3.66 -0.94 13.09
C GLN A 70 5.11 -0.41 12.96
N GLU A 71 5.99 -1.25 12.44
CA GLU A 71 7.40 -0.97 12.18
C GLU A 71 7.76 -1.34 10.72
N PRO A 72 8.71 -0.64 10.09
CA PRO A 72 9.18 -1.00 8.75
C PRO A 72 9.86 -2.37 8.77
N ILE A 73 9.83 -3.06 7.62
CA ILE A 73 10.54 -4.33 7.45
C ILE A 73 12.06 -4.10 7.61
N PRO A 74 12.76 -4.86 8.47
CA PRO A 74 14.20 -4.76 8.60
C PRO A 74 14.92 -4.97 7.27
N ILE A 75 15.97 -4.16 7.03
CA ILE A 75 16.72 -4.17 5.76
C ILE A 75 17.25 -5.56 5.40
N GLU A 76 17.71 -6.30 6.41
CA GLU A 76 18.24 -7.66 6.27
C GLU A 76 17.20 -8.63 5.69
N LYS A 77 15.93 -8.47 6.08
CA LYS A 77 14.79 -9.30 5.63
C LYS A 77 14.25 -8.86 4.27
N MET A 78 14.53 -7.62 3.86
CA MET A 78 14.08 -7.08 2.58
C MET A 78 14.73 -7.80 1.39
N ASN A 79 16.00 -8.16 1.51
CA ASN A 79 16.71 -8.92 0.48
C ASN A 79 16.11 -10.33 0.32
N SER A 80 15.71 -10.98 1.42
CA SER A 80 15.06 -12.31 1.42
C SER A 80 13.68 -12.29 0.75
N LEU A 81 13.00 -11.14 0.77
CA LEU A 81 11.75 -10.91 0.04
C LEU A 81 11.97 -10.64 -1.46
N GLY A 82 13.22 -10.64 -1.93
CA GLY A 82 13.55 -10.37 -3.33
C GLY A 82 13.58 -8.87 -3.69
N PHE A 83 13.72 -7.98 -2.70
CA PHE A 83 13.91 -6.55 -2.91
C PHE A 83 15.38 -6.17 -2.71
N SER A 84 16.03 -5.68 -3.76
CA SER A 84 17.40 -5.17 -3.66
C SER A 84 17.38 -3.65 -3.43
N LYS A 85 17.98 -3.20 -2.32
CA LYS A 85 18.18 -1.78 -1.97
C LYS A 85 19.34 -1.11 -2.71
N ASN A 86 19.63 -1.53 -3.93
CA ASN A 86 20.71 -0.91 -4.69
C ASN A 86 20.19 0.31 -5.47
N SER A 87 20.52 1.47 -4.90
CA SER A 87 20.28 2.85 -5.36
C SER A 87 19.00 3.50 -4.87
N ARG A 88 19.15 4.78 -4.51
CA ARG A 88 18.19 5.80 -4.05
C ARG A 88 17.11 6.13 -5.11
N LEU A 89 16.68 5.11 -5.84
CA LEU A 89 15.91 5.08 -7.06
C LEU A 89 14.87 3.95 -6.91
N GLU A 90 14.15 3.99 -5.79
CA GLU A 90 13.07 3.06 -5.44
C GLU A 90 11.80 3.36 -6.25
N TYR A 91 11.85 3.31 -7.58
CA TYR A 91 10.63 3.35 -8.43
C TYR A 91 10.72 2.47 -9.69
N ALA A 92 11.81 1.72 -9.88
CA ALA A 92 11.96 0.84 -11.05
C ALA A 92 12.85 -0.39 -10.81
N SER A 93 13.21 -0.69 -9.56
CA SER A 93 13.85 -1.97 -9.26
C SER A 93 12.79 -3.04 -9.36
N LYS A 94 12.75 -3.68 -10.53
CA LYS A 94 11.86 -4.77 -10.94
C LYS A 94 12.09 -6.00 -10.06
N SER A 95 11.72 -5.92 -8.78
CA SER A 95 11.52 -7.08 -7.93
C SER A 95 10.36 -7.85 -8.54
N THR A 96 10.63 -9.07 -8.99
CA THR A 96 9.57 -9.95 -9.48
C THR A 96 9.26 -10.88 -8.33
N ILE A 97 8.47 -10.39 -7.36
CA ILE A 97 7.75 -11.34 -6.52
C ILE A 97 6.85 -12.11 -7.48
N GLY A 98 7.15 -13.40 -7.69
CA GLY A 98 6.28 -14.28 -8.44
C GLY A 98 4.90 -14.27 -7.79
N ASN A 99 3.85 -14.10 -8.59
CA ASN A 99 2.46 -14.08 -8.15
C ASN A 99 2.13 -13.01 -7.07
N SER A 100 2.63 -11.78 -7.23
CA SER A 100 2.31 -10.66 -6.31
C SER A 100 0.82 -10.46 -6.05
N SER A 101 -0.05 -10.73 -7.04
CA SER A 101 -1.52 -10.68 -6.86
C SER A 101 -2.03 -11.71 -5.85
N GLU A 102 -1.50 -12.93 -5.87
CA GLU A 102 -1.89 -14.04 -4.97
C GLU A 102 -1.39 -13.78 -3.54
N ILE A 103 -0.18 -13.25 -3.42
CA ILE A 103 0.37 -12.79 -2.14
C ILE A 103 -0.46 -11.63 -1.61
N LEU A 104 -0.85 -10.68 -2.46
CA LEU A 104 -1.73 -9.59 -2.04
C LEU A 104 -3.05 -10.15 -1.50
N SER A 105 -3.72 -11.07 -2.21
CA SER A 105 -4.93 -11.74 -1.71
C SER A 105 -4.71 -12.41 -0.35
N SER A 106 -3.59 -13.11 -0.18
CA SER A 106 -3.24 -13.78 1.08
C SER A 106 -3.04 -12.78 2.23
N LEU A 107 -2.42 -11.62 1.94
CA LEU A 107 -2.26 -10.54 2.90
C LEU A 107 -3.60 -9.85 3.22
N GLU A 108 -4.50 -9.67 2.25
CA GLU A 108 -5.84 -9.12 2.49
C GLU A 108 -6.63 -9.98 3.48
N ILE A 109 -6.58 -11.30 3.31
CA ILE A 109 -7.16 -12.27 4.26
C ILE A 109 -6.51 -12.12 5.63
N LEU A 110 -5.18 -12.08 5.69
CA LEU A 110 -4.45 -11.96 6.96
C LEU A 110 -4.78 -10.65 7.70
N LEU A 111 -4.85 -9.51 7.00
CA LEU A 111 -5.25 -8.22 7.58
C LEU A 111 -6.64 -8.31 8.20
N CYS A 112 -7.60 -8.93 7.49
CA CYS A 112 -8.95 -9.15 8.02
C CYS A 112 -8.92 -9.94 9.34
N PHE A 113 -8.15 -11.02 9.40
CA PHE A 113 -8.04 -11.83 10.62
C PHE A 113 -7.35 -11.09 11.77
N VAL A 114 -6.30 -10.33 11.51
CA VAL A 114 -5.61 -9.53 12.54
C VAL A 114 -6.55 -8.48 13.10
N LYS A 115 -7.27 -7.73 12.25
CA LYS A 115 -8.29 -6.78 12.68
C LYS A 115 -9.36 -7.43 13.57
N ARG A 116 -9.86 -8.60 13.15
CA ARG A 116 -10.95 -9.30 13.86
C ARG A 116 -10.55 -9.92 15.19
N THR A 117 -9.33 -10.41 15.28
CA THR A 117 -8.86 -11.10 16.49
C THR A 117 -8.35 -10.13 17.55
N ALA A 118 -8.25 -8.83 17.22
CA ALA A 118 -7.77 -7.77 18.10
C ALA A 118 -6.46 -8.13 18.82
N VAL A 119 -5.58 -8.87 18.15
CA VAL A 119 -4.30 -9.28 18.73
C VAL A 119 -3.40 -8.06 18.85
N GLY A 120 -3.22 -7.54 20.06
CA GLY A 120 -2.37 -6.37 20.31
C GLY A 120 -0.86 -6.67 20.38
N ASN A 121 -0.46 -7.95 20.41
CA ASN A 121 0.96 -8.30 20.50
C ASN A 121 1.64 -8.27 19.12
N GLY A 122 2.24 -7.13 18.78
CA GLY A 122 2.98 -6.93 17.53
C GLY A 122 4.24 -7.78 17.38
N ASP A 123 4.80 -8.30 18.48
CA ASP A 123 6.02 -9.10 18.44
C ASP A 123 5.80 -10.56 18.05
N ARG A 124 4.54 -10.99 17.98
CA ARG A 124 4.17 -12.32 17.54
C ARG A 124 4.56 -12.55 16.08
N SER A 125 5.12 -13.72 15.78
CA SER A 125 5.43 -14.12 14.40
C SER A 125 4.16 -14.23 13.55
N ILE A 126 4.22 -13.71 12.32
CA ILE A 126 3.12 -13.85 11.35
C ILE A 126 2.87 -15.35 11.06
N LYS A 127 3.93 -16.14 10.93
CA LYS A 127 3.84 -17.58 10.68
C LYS A 127 3.12 -18.30 11.82
N GLU A 128 3.50 -18.04 13.06
CA GLU A 128 2.84 -18.62 14.24
C GLU A 128 1.39 -18.16 14.38
N PHE A 129 1.07 -16.92 13.97
CA PHE A 129 -0.30 -16.44 13.92
C PHE A 129 -1.13 -17.21 12.89
N VAL A 130 -0.63 -17.34 11.66
CA VAL A 130 -1.28 -18.09 10.58
C VAL A 130 -1.52 -19.55 10.99
N LEU A 131 -0.51 -20.22 11.54
CA LEU A 131 -0.60 -21.63 11.93
C LEU A 131 -1.54 -21.88 13.12
N GLN A 132 -1.78 -20.91 14.00
CA GLN A 132 -2.74 -21.07 15.09
C GLN A 132 -4.18 -21.21 14.56
N TRP A 133 -4.52 -20.56 13.45
CA TRP A 133 -5.88 -20.52 12.94
C TRP A 133 -6.06 -21.55 11.83
N MET A 134 -6.86 -22.59 12.08
CA MET A 134 -7.20 -23.62 11.06
C MET A 134 -7.73 -23.03 9.75
N LYS A 135 -8.40 -21.87 9.80
CA LYS A 135 -8.90 -21.18 8.59
C LYS A 135 -7.78 -20.54 7.75
N LEU A 136 -6.63 -20.25 8.35
CA LEU A 136 -5.49 -19.62 7.69
C LEU A 136 -4.41 -20.63 7.29
N SER A 137 -4.49 -21.89 7.71
CA SER A 137 -3.48 -22.89 7.36
C SER A 137 -3.37 -23.12 5.84
N SER A 138 -4.46 -22.90 5.09
CA SER A 138 -4.44 -22.91 3.62
C SER A 138 -3.53 -21.83 3.02
N LEU A 139 -3.27 -20.72 3.73
CA LEU A 139 -2.28 -19.73 3.29
C LEU A 139 -0.88 -20.34 3.15
N TYR A 140 -0.58 -21.40 3.90
CA TYR A 140 0.69 -22.11 3.80
C TYR A 140 0.79 -23.01 2.55
N GLU A 141 -0.35 -23.37 1.95
CA GLU A 141 -0.39 -24.14 0.70
C GLU A 141 0.02 -23.29 -0.51
N HIS A 142 -0.13 -21.96 -0.42
CA HIS A 142 0.32 -21.03 -1.43
C HIS A 142 1.85 -20.89 -1.39
N ARG A 143 2.53 -21.51 -2.36
CA ARG A 143 3.99 -21.65 -2.41
C ARG A 143 4.76 -20.32 -2.26
N GLU A 144 4.27 -19.25 -2.87
CA GLU A 144 4.96 -17.96 -2.80
C GLU A 144 4.70 -17.24 -1.47
N PHE A 145 3.50 -17.40 -0.90
CA PHE A 145 3.19 -16.85 0.42
C PHE A 145 3.89 -17.59 1.55
N SER A 146 4.04 -18.92 1.47
CA SER A 146 4.77 -19.70 2.47
C SER A 146 6.24 -19.29 2.58
N LYS A 147 6.90 -18.96 1.47
CA LYS A 147 8.25 -18.37 1.49
C LYS A 147 8.31 -17.06 2.26
N ILE A 148 7.28 -16.21 2.18
CA ILE A 148 7.20 -14.96 2.93
C ILE A 148 7.03 -15.23 4.42
N LEU A 149 6.19 -16.20 4.78
CA LEU A 149 5.99 -16.62 6.17
C LEU A 149 7.28 -17.15 6.81
N ASP A 150 8.19 -17.74 6.03
CA ASP A 150 9.47 -18.26 6.49
C ASP A 150 10.54 -17.18 6.77
N ILE A 151 10.31 -15.91 6.40
CA ILE A 151 11.25 -14.78 6.63
C ILE A 151 11.20 -14.26 8.08
N ASP A 152 10.42 -14.92 8.95
CA ASP A 152 10.27 -14.61 10.37
C ASP A 152 9.79 -13.15 10.59
N LEU A 153 8.85 -12.67 9.77
CA LEU A 153 8.22 -11.38 10.00
C LEU A 153 7.25 -11.47 11.18
N ARG A 154 7.11 -10.36 11.90
CA ARG A 154 6.21 -10.20 13.06
C ARG A 154 4.98 -9.39 12.66
N LEU A 155 3.91 -9.47 13.44
CA LEU A 155 2.66 -8.75 13.16
C LEU A 155 2.85 -7.22 13.07
N LYS A 156 3.84 -6.67 13.76
CA LYS A 156 4.24 -5.26 13.62
C LYS A 156 4.79 -4.88 12.24
N HIS A 157 5.21 -5.83 11.41
CA HIS A 157 5.67 -5.56 10.03
C HIS A 157 4.56 -5.75 8.98
N LEU A 158 3.35 -6.13 9.40
CA LEU A 158 2.29 -6.59 8.50
C LEU A 158 1.84 -5.51 7.52
N VAL A 159 1.64 -4.27 8.00
CA VAL A 159 1.22 -3.16 7.14
C VAL A 159 2.31 -2.81 6.13
N SER A 160 3.58 -2.76 6.56
CA SER A 160 4.70 -2.51 5.64
C SER A 160 4.85 -3.62 4.60
N LEU A 161 4.59 -4.88 4.95
CA LEU A 161 4.58 -5.99 4.01
C LEU A 161 3.45 -5.86 2.98
N TYR A 162 2.24 -5.50 3.45
CA TYR A 162 1.10 -5.24 2.57
C TYR A 162 1.40 -4.13 1.56
N GLU A 163 1.81 -2.96 2.06
CA GLU A 163 2.12 -1.80 1.23
C GLU A 163 3.20 -2.08 0.18
N LEU A 164 4.19 -2.91 0.53
CA LEU A 164 5.29 -3.30 -0.35
C LEU A 164 4.82 -4.22 -1.50
N VAL A 165 3.96 -5.19 -1.23
CA VAL A 165 3.39 -6.08 -2.26
C VAL A 165 2.36 -5.36 -3.10
N GLU A 166 1.51 -4.56 -2.46
CA GLU A 166 0.50 -3.71 -3.09
C GLU A 166 1.13 -2.83 -4.18
N GLU A 167 2.27 -2.21 -3.87
CA GLU A 167 2.98 -1.36 -4.81
C GLU A 167 3.36 -2.10 -6.10
N GLN A 168 3.82 -3.36 -6.02
CA GLN A 168 4.14 -4.15 -7.21
C GLN A 168 2.90 -4.50 -8.04
N VAL A 169 1.78 -4.79 -7.38
CA VAL A 169 0.51 -5.07 -8.06
C VAL A 169 0.00 -3.82 -8.77
N ALA A 170 0.16 -2.64 -8.14
CA ALA A 170 -0.24 -1.36 -8.70
C ALA A 170 0.47 -1.06 -10.03
N ASP A 171 1.78 -1.33 -10.14
CA ASP A 171 2.56 -1.07 -11.37
C ASP A 171 2.02 -1.79 -12.62
N VAL A 172 1.28 -2.89 -12.42
CA VAL A 172 0.58 -3.63 -13.48
C VAL A 172 -0.86 -3.13 -13.64
N LYS A 173 -1.60 -3.00 -12.53
CA LYS A 173 -3.05 -2.78 -12.54
C LYS A 173 -3.46 -1.37 -12.95
N ILE A 174 -2.71 -0.33 -12.54
CA ILE A 174 -3.11 1.06 -12.79
C ILE A 174 -3.17 1.44 -14.28
N LYS A 175 -2.52 0.65 -15.14
CA LYS A 175 -2.55 0.84 -16.61
C LYS A 175 -3.92 0.57 -17.22
N TYR A 176 -4.79 -0.14 -16.52
CA TYR A 176 -6.10 -0.57 -16.99
C TYR A 176 -7.25 0.17 -16.30
N ILE A 177 -6.96 1.32 -15.67
CA ILE A 177 -7.99 2.14 -15.04
C ILE A 177 -8.92 2.72 -16.11
N HIS A 178 -10.22 2.74 -15.82
CA HIS A 178 -11.24 3.22 -16.73
C HIS A 178 -10.95 4.66 -17.22
N GLU A 179 -11.25 4.95 -18.49
CA GLU A 179 -10.97 6.23 -19.16
C GLU A 179 -11.61 7.44 -18.47
N LYS A 180 -12.71 7.20 -17.74
CA LYS A 180 -13.41 8.20 -16.92
C LYS A 180 -12.55 8.83 -15.82
N TYR A 181 -11.48 8.15 -15.41
CA TYR A 181 -10.48 8.66 -14.45
C TYR A 181 -9.19 9.17 -15.13
N GLN A 182 -9.25 9.38 -16.45
CA GLN A 182 -8.15 9.87 -17.28
C GLN A 182 -8.50 11.19 -17.99
N GLU A 183 -9.31 12.03 -17.36
CA GLU A 183 -9.60 13.38 -17.86
C GLU A 183 -8.32 14.22 -17.88
N LYS A 184 -8.14 15.01 -18.95
CA LYS A 184 -6.94 15.84 -19.13
C LYS A 184 -6.83 16.88 -18.02
N LEU A 185 -5.60 17.14 -17.60
CA LEU A 185 -5.33 18.26 -16.70
C LEU A 185 -5.52 19.58 -17.45
N SER A 186 -6.16 20.53 -16.81
CA SER A 186 -6.13 21.92 -17.25
C SER A 186 -4.77 22.54 -16.92
N THR A 187 -4.45 23.67 -17.57
CA THR A 187 -3.22 24.41 -17.28
C THR A 187 -3.14 24.82 -15.80
N ASP A 188 -4.26 25.23 -15.21
CA ASP A 188 -4.32 25.61 -13.79
C ASP A 188 -4.07 24.42 -12.85
N MET A 189 -4.51 23.22 -13.21
CA MET A 189 -4.22 21.99 -12.46
C MET A 189 -2.73 21.62 -12.54
N GLU A 190 -2.10 21.73 -13.73
CA GLU A 190 -0.68 21.46 -13.89
C GLU A 190 0.18 22.45 -13.07
N VAL A 191 -0.22 23.72 -13.01
CA VAL A 191 0.40 24.75 -12.17
C VAL A 191 0.25 24.39 -10.69
N ALA A 192 -0.96 24.09 -10.23
CA ALA A 192 -1.23 23.73 -8.84
C ALA A 192 -0.40 22.51 -8.39
N ILE A 193 -0.31 21.46 -9.22
CA ILE A 193 0.55 20.30 -8.98
C ILE A 193 2.02 20.74 -8.87
N THR A 194 2.49 21.59 -9.77
CA THR A 194 3.89 22.03 -9.81
C THR A 194 4.27 22.90 -8.60
N GLU A 195 3.35 23.70 -8.08
CA GLU A 195 3.58 24.57 -6.93
C GLU A 195 3.58 23.80 -5.60
N SER A 196 2.77 22.74 -5.53
CA SER A 196 2.57 21.88 -4.35
C SER A 196 3.68 20.84 -4.16
N ILE A 197 4.33 20.44 -5.26
CA ILE A 197 5.24 19.30 -5.31
C ILE A 197 6.69 19.72 -5.53
N GLY A 198 7.58 19.17 -4.68
CA GLY A 198 9.03 19.28 -4.84
C GLY A 198 9.57 18.25 -5.82
N PHE A 199 9.95 18.70 -7.03
CA PHE A 199 10.58 17.85 -8.06
C PHE A 199 12.11 17.86 -8.03
N GLU A 200 12.73 18.83 -7.34
CA GLU A 200 14.19 18.94 -7.25
C GLU A 200 14.69 18.53 -5.86
N GLN A 201 15.89 17.96 -5.81
CA GLN A 201 16.66 17.77 -4.57
C GLN A 201 17.16 19.13 -4.08
N GLN A 202 16.27 20.05 -3.72
CA GLN A 202 16.71 21.34 -3.20
C GLN A 202 16.80 21.32 -1.66
N THR A 203 17.89 21.93 -1.21
CA THR A 203 18.22 22.35 0.15
C THR A 203 17.40 23.56 0.63
N THR A 204 16.28 23.87 -0.04
CA THR A 204 15.45 25.03 0.29
C THR A 204 14.50 24.72 1.44
N THR A 205 14.42 25.65 2.39
CA THR A 205 13.55 25.67 3.57
C THR A 205 12.04 25.65 3.26
N LYS A 206 11.64 25.47 2.00
CA LYS A 206 10.22 25.46 1.60
C LYS A 206 9.63 24.09 1.91
N LYS A 207 8.57 24.07 2.73
CA LYS A 207 7.75 22.88 2.92
C LYS A 207 7.12 22.49 1.58
N VAL A 208 7.41 21.28 1.10
CA VAL A 208 6.88 20.74 -0.15
C VAL A 208 6.61 19.25 0.00
N ILE A 209 5.58 18.74 -0.68
CA ILE A 209 5.35 17.30 -0.81
C ILE A 209 6.34 16.75 -1.83
N GLN A 210 7.05 15.67 -1.52
CA GLN A 210 7.99 15.08 -2.47
C GLN A 210 7.23 14.46 -3.66
N ALA A 211 7.75 14.62 -4.87
CA ALA A 211 7.10 14.12 -6.09
C ALA A 211 6.87 12.61 -6.04
N GLU A 212 7.85 11.89 -5.50
CA GLU A 212 7.83 10.46 -5.29
C GLU A 212 6.68 10.03 -4.36
N THR A 213 6.51 10.71 -3.22
CA THR A 213 5.44 10.39 -2.26
C THR A 213 4.06 10.77 -2.77
N PHE A 214 3.95 11.85 -3.54
CA PHE A 214 2.72 12.23 -4.23
C PHE A 214 2.31 11.19 -5.28
N ALA A 215 3.26 10.76 -6.12
CA ALA A 215 3.01 9.73 -7.13
C ALA A 215 2.59 8.39 -6.49
N LEU A 216 3.22 8.01 -5.37
CA LEU A 216 2.87 6.82 -4.62
C LEU A 216 1.45 6.89 -4.03
N ALA A 217 1.06 8.03 -3.45
CA ALA A 217 -0.28 8.22 -2.91
C ALA A 217 -1.36 8.10 -4.01
N LEU A 218 -1.14 8.72 -5.17
CA LEU A 218 -2.02 8.56 -6.34
C LEU A 218 -2.09 7.12 -6.82
N LYS A 219 -0.93 6.43 -6.87
CA LYS A 219 -0.85 5.02 -7.27
C LYS A 219 -1.68 4.11 -6.35
N ARG A 220 -1.59 4.32 -5.04
CA ARG A 220 -2.38 3.59 -4.03
C ARG A 220 -3.87 3.92 -4.15
N PHE A 221 -4.24 5.18 -4.28
CA PHE A 221 -5.64 5.60 -4.47
C PHE A 221 -6.25 4.93 -5.71
N MET A 222 -5.53 4.97 -6.83
CA MET A 222 -5.91 4.31 -8.07
C MET A 222 -6.17 2.80 -7.87
N LEU A 223 -5.24 2.08 -7.27
CA LEU A 223 -5.39 0.64 -7.04
C LEU A 223 -6.56 0.32 -6.09
N ARG A 224 -6.65 1.01 -4.96
CA ARG A 224 -7.59 0.70 -3.88
C ARG A 224 -9.03 1.14 -4.18
N PHE A 225 -9.22 2.27 -4.87
CA PHE A 225 -10.54 2.90 -5.02
C PHE A 225 -11.04 2.94 -6.47
N LEU A 226 -10.15 2.98 -7.47
CA LEU A 226 -10.57 3.16 -8.88
C LEU A 226 -10.64 1.86 -9.68
N THR A 227 -9.96 0.79 -9.25
CA THR A 227 -9.97 -0.51 -9.95
C THR A 227 -11.38 -1.10 -10.10
N LEU A 228 -12.26 -0.82 -9.13
CA LEU A 228 -13.63 -1.31 -9.11
C LEU A 228 -14.66 -0.21 -9.44
N GLU A 229 -14.19 0.95 -9.89
CA GLU A 229 -15.03 1.97 -10.53
C GLU A 229 -16.16 2.59 -9.69
N ASN A 230 -16.10 2.45 -8.37
CA ASN A 230 -17.14 2.90 -7.44
C ASN A 230 -17.11 4.40 -7.13
N GLN A 231 -16.00 5.10 -7.42
CA GLN A 231 -15.86 6.51 -7.06
C GLN A 231 -16.44 7.43 -8.12
N LYS A 232 -17.07 8.52 -7.68
CA LYS A 232 -17.61 9.54 -8.58
C LYS A 232 -16.48 10.39 -9.14
N GLU A 233 -16.51 10.58 -10.45
CA GLU A 233 -15.48 11.30 -11.21
C GLU A 233 -15.36 12.78 -10.79
N THR A 234 -16.49 13.37 -10.43
CA THR A 234 -16.63 14.78 -10.05
C THR A 234 -16.19 15.07 -8.61
N ASP A 235 -15.90 14.05 -7.82
CA ASP A 235 -15.51 14.27 -6.42
C ASP A 235 -14.14 14.94 -6.37
N PRO A 236 -13.92 15.93 -5.47
CA PRO A 236 -12.61 16.47 -5.22
C PRO A 236 -11.66 15.40 -4.67
N LEU A 237 -10.50 15.24 -5.31
CA LEU A 237 -9.52 14.21 -4.94
C LEU A 237 -8.99 14.41 -3.52
N LYS A 238 -8.94 15.66 -3.06
CA LYS A 238 -8.51 16.04 -1.72
C LYS A 238 -9.31 15.37 -0.60
N ILE A 239 -10.60 15.10 -0.80
CA ILE A 239 -11.47 14.46 0.22
C ILE A 239 -10.92 13.09 0.61
N TYR A 240 -10.31 12.38 -0.35
CA TYR A 240 -9.72 11.07 -0.14
C TYR A 240 -8.27 11.18 0.30
N LEU A 241 -7.47 12.00 -0.38
CA LEU A 241 -6.03 12.05 -0.12
C LEU A 241 -5.67 12.84 1.16
N GLN A 242 -6.53 13.70 1.68
CA GLN A 242 -6.31 14.34 2.99
C GLN A 242 -6.81 13.49 4.17
N ASP A 243 -7.61 12.44 3.95
CA ASP A 243 -8.01 11.54 5.04
C ASP A 243 -6.84 10.62 5.43
N GLY A 244 -6.10 10.99 6.47
CA GLY A 244 -4.97 10.23 7.01
C GLY A 244 -5.31 8.79 7.40
N SER A 245 -6.58 8.51 7.73
CA SER A 245 -7.02 7.15 8.09
C SER A 245 -7.08 6.19 6.89
N LEU A 246 -7.06 6.71 5.65
CA LEU A 246 -7.03 5.89 4.43
C LEU A 246 -5.61 5.43 4.04
N ASN A 247 -4.57 5.92 4.73
CA ASN A 247 -3.19 5.43 4.62
C ASN A 247 -2.64 5.42 3.18
N PHE A 248 -2.93 6.46 2.39
CA PHE A 248 -2.31 6.62 1.07
C PHE A 248 -0.85 7.08 1.17
N TRP A 249 -0.58 7.99 2.10
CA TRP A 249 0.74 8.57 2.30
C TRP A 249 1.65 7.67 3.16
N PRO A 250 2.96 7.64 2.89
CA PRO A 250 3.93 7.08 3.82
C PRO A 250 3.88 7.82 5.17
N SER A 251 4.19 7.12 6.26
CA SER A 251 4.25 7.72 7.61
C SER A 251 5.31 8.83 7.76
N THR A 252 6.21 8.98 6.79
CA THR A 252 7.21 10.04 6.74
C THR A 252 6.64 11.38 6.27
N VAL A 253 5.43 11.41 5.71
CA VAL A 253 4.75 12.62 5.24
C VAL A 253 3.76 13.06 6.33
N PRO A 254 3.95 14.25 6.96
CA PRO A 254 3.01 14.77 7.95
C PRO A 254 1.64 15.08 7.34
N GLU A 255 0.56 14.81 8.07
CA GLU A 255 -0.81 15.09 7.62
C GLU A 255 -1.03 16.58 7.41
N GLU A 256 -0.50 17.42 8.30
CA GLU A 256 -0.65 18.88 8.18
C GLU A 256 0.04 19.44 6.93
N LEU A 257 1.10 18.77 6.45
CA LEU A 257 1.77 19.14 5.21
C LEU A 257 0.88 18.85 4.00
N VAL A 258 0.15 17.73 4.03
CA VAL A 258 -0.79 17.36 2.96
C VAL A 258 -1.98 18.30 2.98
N ASP A 259 -2.53 18.60 4.16
CA ASP A 259 -3.66 19.51 4.32
C ASP A 259 -3.36 20.91 3.79
N GLU A 260 -2.15 21.43 4.05
CA GLU A 260 -1.73 22.76 3.65
C GLU A 260 -1.42 22.86 2.14
N LEU A 261 -0.84 21.81 1.55
CA LEU A 261 -0.22 21.88 0.22
C LEU A 261 -0.95 21.08 -0.86
N PHE A 262 -1.95 20.26 -0.55
CA PHE A 262 -2.57 19.43 -1.59
C PHE A 262 -3.29 20.28 -2.66
N PRO A 263 -3.15 19.96 -3.97
CA PRO A 263 -3.83 20.72 -5.02
C PRO A 263 -5.36 20.65 -4.93
N GLU A 264 -5.98 21.80 -4.65
CA GLU A 264 -7.42 21.95 -4.38
C GLU A 264 -8.33 21.67 -5.59
N ASN A 265 -7.82 21.91 -6.81
CA ASN A 265 -8.60 21.85 -8.04
C ASN A 265 -8.60 20.47 -8.73
N LEU A 266 -7.98 19.45 -8.14
CA LEU A 266 -7.96 18.10 -8.70
C LEU A 266 -9.25 17.33 -8.37
N LEU A 267 -9.84 16.74 -9.41
CA LEU A 267 -10.96 15.82 -9.29
C LEU A 267 -10.48 14.37 -9.40
N VAL A 268 -11.32 13.43 -8.95
CA VAL A 268 -11.10 11.99 -9.14
C VAL A 268 -10.94 11.66 -10.63
N ALA A 269 -11.65 12.35 -11.52
CA ALA A 269 -11.53 12.24 -12.98
C ALA A 269 -10.10 12.47 -13.51
N ASN A 270 -9.27 13.25 -12.81
CA ASN A 270 -7.94 13.65 -13.25
C ASN A 270 -6.81 12.74 -12.72
N THR A 271 -7.13 11.78 -11.86
CA THR A 271 -6.15 11.01 -11.06
C THR A 271 -5.05 10.39 -11.91
N TYR A 272 -5.39 9.68 -12.99
CA TYR A 272 -4.41 8.99 -13.81
C TYR A 272 -3.46 9.97 -14.53
N ASN A 273 -4.00 11.07 -15.04
CA ASN A 273 -3.19 12.08 -15.73
C ASN A 273 -2.34 12.90 -14.76
N ALA A 274 -2.82 13.17 -13.54
CA ALA A 274 -2.02 13.75 -12.46
C ALA A 274 -0.81 12.87 -12.10
N TYR A 275 -1.02 11.56 -11.98
CA TYR A 275 0.04 10.59 -11.76
C TYR A 275 1.05 10.59 -12.93
N THR A 276 0.55 10.47 -14.16
CA THR A 276 1.39 10.42 -15.37
C THR A 276 2.20 11.70 -15.57
N PHE A 277 1.59 12.86 -15.31
CA PHE A 277 2.27 14.15 -15.35
C PHE A 277 3.41 14.21 -14.34
N THR A 278 3.13 13.81 -13.09
CA THR A 278 4.13 13.78 -12.01
C THR A 278 5.30 12.87 -12.35
N MET A 279 5.03 11.65 -12.81
CA MET A 279 6.07 10.68 -13.21
C MET A 279 6.94 11.20 -14.36
N LYS A 280 6.33 11.82 -15.39
CA LYS A 280 7.08 12.44 -16.49
C LYS A 280 8.01 13.56 -15.99
N LYS A 281 7.55 14.38 -15.05
CA LYS A 281 8.37 15.45 -14.45
C LYS A 281 9.53 14.88 -13.63
N ILE A 282 9.29 13.85 -12.81
CA ILE A 282 10.34 13.12 -12.09
C ILE A 282 11.41 12.64 -13.09
N GLU A 283 11.02 11.89 -14.12
CA GLU A 283 11.96 11.38 -15.14
C GLU A 283 12.77 12.49 -15.83
N GLN A 284 12.12 13.62 -16.17
CA GLN A 284 12.78 14.76 -16.78
C GLN A 284 13.84 15.36 -15.86
N THR A 285 13.53 15.54 -14.57
CA THR A 285 14.47 16.08 -13.59
C THR A 285 15.65 15.13 -13.36
N MET A 286 15.40 13.81 -13.33
CA MET A 286 16.47 12.81 -13.21
C MET A 286 17.41 12.80 -14.42
N LYS A 287 16.87 12.87 -15.65
CA LYS A 287 17.67 12.96 -16.87
C LYS A 287 18.55 14.22 -16.87
N LYS A 288 18.00 15.38 -16.47
CA LYS A 288 18.76 16.63 -16.33
C LYS A 288 19.88 16.51 -15.31
N HIS A 289 19.63 15.88 -14.17
CA HIS A 289 20.63 15.68 -13.12
C HIS A 289 21.77 14.75 -13.57
N LYS A 290 21.45 13.63 -14.22
CA LYS A 290 22.45 12.70 -14.77
C LYS A 290 23.33 13.36 -15.84
N ASN A 291 22.73 14.16 -16.72
CA ASN A 291 23.49 14.91 -17.72
C ASN A 291 24.43 15.94 -17.09
N ARG A 292 23.98 16.69 -16.07
CA ARG A 292 24.84 17.63 -15.31
C ARG A 292 26.03 16.92 -14.65
N ILE A 293 25.82 15.77 -14.01
CA ILE A 293 26.91 14.98 -13.40
C ILE A 293 27.91 14.54 -14.48
N ASN A 294 27.42 14.04 -15.61
CA ASN A 294 28.28 13.61 -16.71
C ASN A 294 29.13 14.76 -17.28
N ASP A 295 28.56 15.96 -17.42
CA ASP A 295 29.27 17.17 -17.88
C ASP A 295 30.35 17.60 -16.89
N LEU A 296 30.07 17.56 -15.58
CA LEU A 296 31.04 17.82 -14.51
C LEU A 296 32.18 16.79 -14.48
N THR A 297 31.89 15.51 -14.71
CA THR A 297 32.93 14.47 -14.80
C THR A 297 33.79 14.58 -16.07
N ASN A 298 33.22 15.07 -17.17
CA ASN A 298 33.96 15.29 -18.43
C ASN A 298 34.86 16.54 -18.37
N LEU A 299 34.41 17.60 -17.69
CA LEU A 299 35.22 18.80 -17.43
C LEU A 299 36.46 18.50 -16.58
N ASN A 300 36.34 17.58 -15.61
CA ASN A 300 37.48 17.15 -14.78
C ASN A 300 38.47 16.21 -15.49
N GLN A 301 38.19 15.79 -16.73
CA GLN A 301 39.11 14.98 -17.55
C GLN A 301 39.84 15.80 -18.64
N THR A 302 39.59 17.11 -18.73
CA THR A 302 40.22 18.01 -19.71
C THR A 302 40.95 19.18 -19.04
N GLU A 303 41.89 18.87 -18.14
CA GLU A 303 43.01 19.80 -17.88
C GLU A 303 44.19 19.46 -18.80
N PRO A 304 44.69 20.41 -19.62
CA PRO A 304 45.86 20.17 -20.46
C PRO A 304 47.14 20.25 -19.63
N THR A 305 47.86 19.13 -19.51
CA THR A 305 49.27 19.14 -19.12
C THR A 305 50.09 19.89 -20.18
N ALA A 306 50.38 21.16 -19.91
CA ALA A 306 51.40 21.91 -20.64
C ALA A 306 52.24 22.78 -19.69
N SER A 307 53.56 22.58 -19.80
CA SER A 307 54.66 23.48 -19.41
C SER A 307 55.33 23.28 -18.03
N ARG A 308 56.51 22.63 -18.07
CA ARG A 308 57.83 23.05 -17.54
C ARG A 308 58.75 21.81 -17.54
N ASN A 309 59.96 21.76 -18.05
CA ASN A 309 60.89 22.71 -18.66
C ASN A 309 61.91 21.86 -19.45
N ALA A 310 62.30 22.30 -20.65
CA ALA A 310 63.54 21.87 -21.28
C ALA A 310 64.50 23.07 -21.29
N SER A 311 65.62 22.98 -20.56
CA SER A 311 66.84 23.73 -20.89
C SER A 311 68.08 23.21 -20.16
N ARG A 312 68.97 22.62 -20.97
CA ARG A 312 70.43 22.79 -21.01
C ARG A 312 71.35 22.10 -19.98
N LYS A 313 72.05 21.10 -20.56
CA LYS A 313 73.53 20.97 -20.71
C LYS A 313 74.41 20.76 -19.47
N SER A 314 74.99 19.56 -19.47
CA SER A 314 76.44 19.27 -19.38
C SER A 314 77.22 19.66 -18.11
N ARG A 315 77.67 18.64 -17.37
CA ARG A 315 79.07 18.59 -16.91
C ARG A 315 79.54 17.16 -16.56
N LYS A 316 80.57 16.75 -17.32
CA LYS A 316 81.70 15.84 -17.03
C LYS A 316 81.72 15.09 -15.69
N GLY A 317 82.00 13.79 -15.79
CA GLY A 317 82.46 12.96 -14.68
C GLY A 317 83.93 13.15 -14.29
N ARG A 318 84.33 12.21 -13.41
CA ARG A 318 85.63 11.95 -12.77
C ARG A 318 85.89 12.64 -11.43
N GLN A 319 85.66 11.84 -10.38
CA GLN A 319 86.43 11.86 -9.15
C GLN A 319 87.91 11.52 -9.41
N LYS A 320 88.74 12.14 -8.58
CA LYS A 320 90.21 12.14 -8.52
C LYS A 320 90.79 10.78 -8.17
N PHE A 321 92.01 10.53 -8.66
CA PHE A 321 93.06 9.83 -7.92
C PHE A 321 94.13 10.85 -7.52
N ASP A 322 94.71 10.61 -6.35
CA ASP A 322 95.54 11.45 -5.51
C ASP A 322 97.03 11.51 -5.88
N MET A 323 97.71 12.50 -5.27
CA MET A 323 99.10 12.48 -4.77
C MET A 323 100.25 12.24 -5.76
N MET A 324 100.95 13.29 -6.16
CA MET A 324 102.22 13.79 -5.58
C MET A 324 102.76 14.96 -6.42
#